data_AF-G7KKD3-F1
#
_entry.id   AF-G7KKD3-F1
#
_cell.length_a   1.000
_cell.length_b   1.000
_cell.length_c   1.000
_cell.angle_alpha   90.00
_cell.angle_beta   90.00
_cell.angle_gamma   90.00
#
_symmetry.space_group_name_H-M   'P 1'
#
loop_
_entity.id
_entity.type
_entity.pdbx_description
1 polymer ?
#
loop_
_entity_poly.entity_id
_entity_poly.type
_entity_poly.pdbx_seq_one_letter_code
_entity_poly.pdbx_strand_id
1 'polypeptide(L)'
;MSSSRLVDDINAMLNTAERIQLRSATELLEAGVRFKVNTKSKCLLDLRFSGGVLEIPQLTVADGTETLFWNMIALEQFHYPHESYILDYVTIMDFLINTGKDADILIQKEILENWFGDNHSVANMFNGFCKYIIHSNISPHFSILCKDLNAFC
;
A
#
# COMPACT_ATOMS: atom_id res chain seq x y z
N MET A 1 -19.91 -6.69 -29.76
CA MET A 1 -19.31 -5.56 -29.02
C MET A 1 -18.12 -5.09 -29.84
N SER A 2 -18.05 -3.83 -30.25
CA SER A 2 -16.95 -3.33 -31.09
C SER A 2 -15.67 -3.19 -30.25
N SER A 3 -14.54 -3.60 -30.83
CA SER A 3 -13.19 -3.52 -30.24
C SER A 3 -12.86 -2.11 -29.72
N SER A 4 -13.42 -1.06 -30.35
CA SER A 4 -13.23 0.33 -29.95
C SER A 4 -13.84 0.67 -28.59
N ARG A 5 -15.04 0.19 -28.28
CA ARG A 5 -15.69 0.48 -26.98
C ARG A 5 -14.92 -0.12 -25.81
N LEU A 6 -14.40 -1.34 -25.98
CA LEU A 6 -13.59 -1.98 -24.94
C LEU A 6 -12.29 -1.20 -24.68
N VAL A 7 -11.65 -0.70 -25.74
CA VAL A 7 -10.43 0.12 -25.62
C VAL A 7 -10.74 1.49 -25.01
N ASP A 8 -11.87 2.10 -25.38
CA ASP A 8 -12.31 3.37 -24.82
C ASP A 8 -12.69 3.24 -23.34
N ASP A 9 -13.35 2.14 -22.96
CA ASP A 9 -13.69 1.81 -21.57
C ASP A 9 -12.41 1.52 -20.75
N ILE A 10 -11.43 0.79 -21.30
CA ILE A 10 -10.12 0.56 -20.68
C ILE A 10 -9.37 1.88 -20.51
N ASN A 11 -9.36 2.75 -21.53
CA ASN A 11 -8.69 4.05 -21.47
C ASN A 11 -9.39 5.01 -20.50
N ALA A 12 -10.71 4.93 -20.36
CA ALA A 12 -11.45 5.68 -19.36
C ALA A 12 -11.12 5.17 -17.94
N MET A 13 -11.09 3.86 -17.73
CA MET A 13 -10.66 3.24 -16.46
C MET A 13 -9.21 3.59 -16.08
N LEU A 14 -8.32 3.75 -17.07
CA LEU A 14 -6.93 4.16 -16.86
C LEU A 14 -6.76 5.67 -16.60
N ASN A 15 -7.69 6.52 -17.04
CA ASN A 15 -7.54 7.99 -17.01
C ASN A 15 -8.40 8.72 -15.96
N THR A 16 -9.27 8.04 -15.22
CA THR A 16 -10.13 8.69 -14.20
C THR A 16 -9.60 8.63 -12.76
N ALA A 17 -8.54 7.87 -12.49
CA ALA A 17 -7.95 7.85 -11.15
C ALA A 17 -7.11 9.11 -10.95
N GLU A 18 -7.56 10.00 -10.06
CA GLU A 18 -6.67 10.95 -9.39
C GLU A 18 -5.48 10.10 -8.87
N ARG A 19 -4.29 10.24 -9.47
CA ARG A 19 -3.12 9.45 -9.07
C ARG A 19 -2.66 9.97 -7.73
N ILE A 20 -3.29 9.49 -6.67
CA ILE A 20 -2.85 9.71 -5.29
C ILE A 20 -1.44 9.14 -5.23
N GLN A 21 -0.44 10.02 -5.20
CA GLN A 21 0.95 9.68 -4.97
C GLN A 21 1.25 9.86 -3.49
N LEU A 22 1.98 8.91 -2.93
CA LEU A 22 2.52 9.00 -1.57
C LEU A 22 4.04 8.89 -1.65
N ARG A 23 4.74 9.60 -0.76
CA ARG A 23 6.20 9.56 -0.64
C ARG A 23 6.66 8.26 0.04
N SER A 24 7.90 7.84 -0.22
CA SER A 24 8.47 6.63 0.40
C SER A 24 8.72 6.79 1.89
N ALA A 25 8.97 5.70 2.61
CA ALA A 25 9.29 5.75 4.03
C ALA A 25 10.49 6.66 4.33
N THR A 26 11.53 6.61 3.49
CA THR A 26 12.69 7.51 3.57
C THR A 26 12.27 8.98 3.43
N GLU A 27 11.54 9.31 2.38
CA GLU A 27 11.13 10.68 2.09
C GLU A 27 10.18 11.26 3.16
N LEU A 28 9.26 10.44 3.67
CA LEU A 28 8.38 10.81 4.77
C LEU A 28 9.15 11.04 6.07
N LEU A 29 10.13 10.19 6.36
CA LEU A 29 11.01 10.34 7.53
C LEU A 29 11.82 11.65 7.44
N GLU A 30 12.35 11.96 6.27
CA GLU A 30 13.08 13.22 5.99
C GLU A 30 12.18 14.45 6.12
N ALA A 31 10.89 14.32 5.77
CA ALA A 31 9.86 15.35 5.96
C ALA A 31 9.38 15.46 7.43
N GLY A 32 9.90 14.66 8.35
CA GLY A 32 9.59 14.72 9.78
C GLY A 32 8.45 13.82 10.23
N VAL A 33 7.91 12.97 9.37
CA VAL A 33 6.94 11.94 9.76
C VAL A 33 7.64 10.89 10.61
N ARG A 34 7.00 10.50 11.71
CA ARG A 34 7.47 9.43 12.59
C ARG A 34 6.67 8.17 12.37
N PHE A 35 7.35 7.06 12.13
CA PHE A 35 6.75 5.74 12.02
C PHE A 35 6.66 5.07 13.39
N LYS A 36 5.56 4.36 13.63
CA LYS A 36 5.35 3.61 14.86
C LYS A 36 4.49 2.37 14.61
N VAL A 37 4.83 1.25 15.22
CA VAL A 37 3.99 0.05 15.21
C VAL A 37 2.69 0.28 16.02
N ASN A 38 1.55 -0.06 15.42
CA ASN A 38 0.25 -0.07 16.09
C ASN A 38 0.03 -1.42 16.77
N THR A 39 0.50 -1.56 18.01
CA THR A 39 0.33 -2.80 18.81
C THR A 39 -1.08 -2.98 19.39
N LYS A 40 -1.95 -1.98 19.25
CA LYS A 40 -3.31 -1.98 19.81
C LYS A 40 -4.32 -2.63 18.88
N SER A 41 -4.04 -2.65 17.58
CA SER A 41 -4.93 -3.23 16.58
C SER A 41 -4.49 -4.63 16.18
N LYS A 42 -5.47 -5.52 16.01
CA LYS A 42 -5.28 -6.82 15.34
C LYS A 42 -5.66 -6.77 13.87
N CYS A 43 -6.24 -5.65 13.41
CA CYS A 43 -6.61 -5.45 12.02
C CYS A 43 -5.44 -4.82 11.28
N LEU A 44 -4.91 -5.52 10.29
CA LEU A 44 -3.79 -5.05 9.45
C LEU A 44 -4.09 -3.72 8.74
N LEU A 45 -5.37 -3.45 8.51
CA LEU A 45 -5.87 -2.30 7.75
C LEU A 45 -6.05 -1.03 8.59
N ASP A 46 -5.80 -1.09 9.90
CA ASP A 46 -5.97 0.04 10.82
C ASP A 46 -4.74 0.96 10.83
N LEU A 47 -4.45 1.58 9.69
CA LEU A 47 -3.44 2.63 9.55
C LEU A 47 -3.99 3.95 10.09
N ARG A 48 -3.18 4.68 10.86
CA ARG A 48 -3.57 5.95 11.46
C ARG A 48 -2.48 6.99 11.32
N PHE A 49 -2.84 8.18 10.86
CA PHE A 49 -1.94 9.32 10.86
C PHE A 49 -2.48 10.41 11.78
N SER A 50 -1.68 10.83 12.77
CA SER A 50 -2.05 11.94 13.65
C SER A 50 -0.81 12.59 14.26
N GLY A 51 -0.78 13.92 14.32
CA GLY A 51 0.33 14.67 14.95
C GLY A 51 1.72 14.33 14.39
N GLY A 52 1.80 14.09 13.07
CA GLY A 52 3.04 13.71 12.40
C GLY A 52 3.50 12.28 12.69
N VAL A 53 2.65 11.42 13.27
CA VAL A 53 2.94 10.01 13.52
C VAL A 53 2.06 9.15 12.63
N LEU A 54 2.69 8.30 11.80
CA LEU A 54 2.02 7.24 11.06
C LEU A 54 2.15 5.94 11.85
N GLU A 55 1.02 5.50 12.41
CA GLU A 55 0.89 4.21 13.10
C GLU A 55 0.40 3.14 12.13
N ILE A 56 1.17 2.04 12.03
CA ILE A 56 0.87 0.92 11.12
C ILE A 56 0.89 -0.38 11.93
N PRO A 57 -0.14 -1.24 11.83
CA PRO A 57 -0.12 -2.56 12.46
C PRO A 57 1.06 -3.40 11.99
N GLN A 58 1.59 -4.24 12.87
CA GLN A 58 2.73 -5.10 12.51
C GLN A 58 2.33 -6.15 11.46
N LEU A 59 3.18 -6.35 10.46
CA LEU A 59 3.08 -7.40 9.46
C LEU A 59 4.32 -8.29 9.50
N THR A 60 4.12 -9.59 9.70
CA THR A 60 5.16 -10.59 9.49
C THR A 60 5.22 -10.97 8.01
N VAL A 61 6.40 -10.79 7.41
CA VAL A 61 6.69 -11.10 6.01
C VAL A 61 7.46 -12.41 5.94
N ALA A 62 6.82 -13.46 5.43
CA ALA A 62 7.37 -14.80 5.26
C ALA A 62 7.04 -15.35 3.86
N ASP A 63 7.56 -16.53 3.50
CA ASP A 63 7.43 -17.12 2.16
C ASP A 63 5.98 -17.15 1.61
N GLY A 64 4.99 -17.36 2.47
CA GLY A 64 3.57 -17.41 2.09
C GLY A 64 2.90 -16.04 1.92
N THR A 65 3.51 -14.96 2.38
CA THR A 65 2.92 -13.61 2.42
C THR A 65 2.57 -13.12 1.02
N GLU A 66 3.48 -13.29 0.04
CA GLU A 66 3.24 -12.88 -1.34
C GLU A 66 2.02 -13.57 -1.95
N THR A 67 1.95 -14.89 -1.79
CA THR A 67 0.84 -15.69 -2.33
C THR A 67 -0.49 -15.32 -1.68
N LEU A 68 -0.49 -15.06 -0.37
CA LEU A 68 -1.67 -14.63 0.36
C LEU A 68 -2.21 -13.30 -0.17
N PHE A 69 -1.34 -12.29 -0.33
CA PHE A 69 -1.75 -10.98 -0.86
C PHE A 69 -2.27 -11.08 -2.29
N TRP A 70 -1.61 -11.82 -3.18
CA TRP A 70 -2.12 -12.02 -4.54
C TRP A 70 -3.51 -12.66 -4.58
N ASN A 71 -3.77 -13.65 -3.73
CA ASN A 71 -5.09 -14.27 -3.64
C ASN A 71 -6.15 -13.29 -3.11
N MET A 72 -5.81 -12.46 -2.13
CA MET A 72 -6.73 -11.45 -1.59
C MET A 72 -7.00 -10.34 -2.60
N ILE A 73 -5.97 -9.86 -3.31
CA ILE A 73 -6.09 -8.87 -4.39
C ILE A 73 -7.01 -9.41 -5.51
N ALA A 74 -6.80 -10.65 -5.93
CA ALA A 74 -7.65 -11.28 -6.94
C ALA A 74 -9.10 -11.42 -6.45
N LEU A 75 -9.31 -11.80 -5.19
CA LEU A 75 -10.65 -11.87 -4.61
C LEU A 75 -11.35 -10.50 -4.67
N GLU A 76 -10.69 -9.43 -4.23
CA GLU A 76 -11.26 -8.08 -4.27
C GLU A 76 -11.56 -7.63 -5.70
N GLN A 77 -10.60 -7.74 -6.62
CA GLN A 77 -10.78 -7.28 -7.99
C GLN A 77 -11.88 -8.01 -8.75
N PHE A 78 -12.02 -9.32 -8.57
CA PHE A 78 -12.96 -10.13 -9.36
C PHE A 78 -14.33 -10.32 -8.70
N HIS A 79 -14.42 -10.26 -7.37
CA HIS A 79 -15.67 -10.55 -6.65
C HIS A 79 -16.24 -9.34 -5.91
N TYR A 80 -15.42 -8.36 -5.56
CA TYR A 80 -15.82 -7.17 -4.82
C TYR A 80 -15.33 -5.89 -5.49
N PRO A 81 -15.73 -5.62 -6.75
CA PRO A 81 -15.14 -4.55 -7.56
C PRO A 81 -15.32 -3.14 -7.00
N HIS A 82 -16.15 -2.96 -5.96
CA HIS A 82 -16.41 -1.68 -5.29
C HIS A 82 -15.77 -1.56 -3.89
N GLU A 83 -15.09 -2.62 -3.43
CA GLU A 83 -14.42 -2.67 -2.13
C GLU A 83 -12.91 -2.76 -2.36
N SER A 84 -12.12 -1.95 -1.66
CA SER A 84 -10.68 -1.79 -1.91
C SER A 84 -9.83 -1.89 -0.66
N TYR A 85 -10.12 -2.83 0.24
CA TYR A 85 -9.45 -2.87 1.55
C TYR A 85 -7.99 -3.32 1.44
N ILE A 86 -7.77 -4.49 0.85
CA ILE A 86 -6.45 -5.08 0.68
C ILE A 86 -5.69 -4.35 -0.42
N LEU A 87 -6.37 -3.98 -1.51
CA LEU A 87 -5.80 -3.14 -2.56
C LEU A 87 -5.24 -1.82 -2.00
N ASP A 88 -6.04 -1.06 -1.25
CA ASP A 88 -5.58 0.20 -0.66
C ASP A 88 -4.40 -0.03 0.29
N TYR A 89 -4.47 -1.05 1.15
CA TYR A 89 -3.37 -1.39 2.06
C TYR A 89 -2.08 -1.69 1.30
N VAL A 90 -2.13 -2.58 0.31
CA VAL A 90 -0.95 -2.98 -0.46
C VAL A 90 -0.37 -1.80 -1.22
N THR A 91 -1.21 -0.91 -1.74
CA THR A 91 -0.77 0.31 -2.41
C THR A 91 -0.08 1.29 -1.46
N ILE A 92 -0.56 1.46 -0.22
CA ILE A 92 0.20 2.24 0.79
C ILE A 92 1.56 1.62 1.01
N MET A 93 1.61 0.30 1.22
CA MET A 93 2.86 -0.39 1.51
C MET A 93 3.85 -0.34 0.33
N ASP A 94 3.36 -0.42 -0.90
CA ASP A 94 4.15 -0.23 -2.13
C ASP A 94 4.78 1.17 -2.18
N PHE A 95 3.99 2.22 -1.94
CA PHE A 95 4.53 3.58 -1.86
C PHE A 95 5.59 3.71 -0.75
N LEU A 96 5.28 3.20 0.44
CA LEU A 96 6.20 3.28 1.57
C LEU A 96 7.50 2.50 1.32
N ILE A 97 7.46 1.35 0.62
CA ILE A 97 8.57 0.40 0.49
C ILE A 97 9.09 0.35 -0.95
N ASN A 98 9.59 1.48 -1.45
CA ASN A 98 10.15 1.54 -2.80
C ASN A 98 11.52 0.85 -2.90
N THR A 99 12.33 0.93 -1.84
CA THR A 99 13.69 0.37 -1.80
C THR A 99 13.94 -0.50 -0.57
N GLY A 100 15.04 -1.27 -0.57
CA GLY A 100 15.48 -2.02 0.61
C GLY A 100 15.71 -1.12 1.83
N LYS A 101 16.17 0.13 1.63
CA LYS A 101 16.33 1.13 2.71
C LYS A 101 14.98 1.51 3.34
N ASP A 102 13.93 1.61 2.53
CA ASP A 102 12.60 1.89 3.04
C ASP A 102 12.06 0.72 3.87
N ALA A 103 12.30 -0.52 3.41
CA ALA A 103 12.01 -1.73 4.19
C ALA A 103 12.77 -1.72 5.53
N ASP A 104 14.07 -1.38 5.52
CA ASP A 104 14.90 -1.29 6.73
C ASP A 104 14.29 -0.34 7.76
N ILE A 105 13.80 0.83 7.33
CA ILE A 105 13.15 1.81 8.21
C ILE A 105 11.95 1.17 8.91
N LEU A 106 11.07 0.50 8.16
CA LEU A 106 9.87 -0.11 8.74
C LEU A 106 10.18 -1.32 9.63
N ILE A 107 11.22 -2.08 9.30
CA ILE A 107 11.72 -3.19 10.14
C ILE A 107 12.28 -2.66 11.46
N GLN A 108 13.09 -1.61 11.42
CA GLN A 108 13.63 -0.96 12.62
C GLN A 108 12.55 -0.35 13.51
N LYS A 109 11.38 -0.05 12.95
CA LYS A 109 10.20 0.45 13.68
C LYS A 109 9.24 -0.66 14.11
N GLU A 110 9.63 -1.91 13.91
CA GLU A 110 8.86 -3.13 14.24
C GLU A 110 7.51 -3.20 13.51
N ILE A 111 7.32 -2.40 12.46
CA ILE A 111 6.13 -2.44 11.59
C ILE A 111 6.21 -3.66 10.68
N LEU A 112 7.41 -3.97 10.18
CA LEU A 112 7.67 -5.20 9.43
C LEU A 112 8.52 -6.15 10.26
N GLU A 113 8.09 -7.39 10.35
CA GLU A 113 8.91 -8.47 10.86
C GLU A 113 9.38 -9.33 9.67
N ASN A 114 10.67 -9.22 9.30
CA ASN A 114 11.19 -9.87 8.11
C ASN A 114 11.69 -11.29 8.40
N TRP A 115 10.94 -12.29 7.94
CA TRP A 115 11.33 -13.71 7.95
C TRP A 115 11.83 -14.20 6.57
N PHE A 116 11.83 -13.32 5.58
CA PHE A 116 12.33 -13.53 4.21
C PHE A 116 13.88 -13.49 4.12
N GLY A 117 14.55 -13.01 5.17
CA GLY A 117 16.02 -13.02 5.31
C GLY A 117 16.78 -11.86 4.64
N ASP A 118 16.19 -11.20 3.64
CA ASP A 118 16.77 -10.03 2.95
C ASP A 118 15.73 -8.92 2.75
N ASN A 119 16.16 -7.66 2.94
CA ASN A 119 15.27 -6.50 2.93
C ASN A 119 14.97 -6.02 1.50
N HIS A 120 15.85 -6.28 0.53
CA HIS A 120 15.57 -6.00 -0.88
C HIS A 120 14.47 -6.90 -1.43
N SER A 121 14.42 -8.15 -0.97
CA SER A 121 13.39 -9.12 -1.32
C SER A 121 12.00 -8.67 -0.83
N VAL A 122 11.92 -8.09 0.38
CA VAL A 122 10.70 -7.47 0.89
C VAL A 122 10.23 -6.32 0.00
N ALA A 123 11.14 -5.40 -0.36
CA ALA A 123 10.80 -4.29 -1.26
C ALA A 123 10.34 -4.78 -2.64
N ASN A 124 11.04 -5.77 -3.21
CA ASN A 124 10.69 -6.34 -4.52
C ASN A 124 9.31 -7.01 -4.51
N MET A 125 8.94 -7.68 -3.42
CA MET A 125 7.61 -8.27 -3.25
C MET A 125 6.53 -7.20 -3.29
N PHE A 126 6.65 -6.13 -2.48
CA PHE A 126 5.65 -5.06 -2.44
C PHE A 126 5.55 -4.32 -3.77
N ASN A 127 6.69 -3.91 -4.34
CA ASN A 127 6.79 -3.31 -5.68
C ASN A 127 6.22 -4.19 -6.81
N GLY A 128 6.10 -5.50 -6.56
CA GLY A 128 5.50 -6.46 -7.48
C GLY A 128 3.98 -6.34 -7.55
N PHE A 129 3.32 -6.04 -6.43
CA PHE A 129 1.86 -6.04 -6.35
C PHE A 129 1.23 -4.97 -7.24
N CYS A 130 1.77 -3.75 -7.25
CA CYS A 130 1.16 -2.63 -7.98
C CYS A 130 1.32 -2.70 -9.51
N LYS A 131 2.06 -3.67 -10.06
CA LYS A 131 2.23 -3.82 -11.52
C LYS A 131 0.95 -4.23 -12.25
N TYR A 132 0.02 -4.89 -11.55
CA TYR A 132 -1.20 -5.45 -12.14
C TYR A 132 -2.48 -4.97 -11.44
N ILE A 133 -2.39 -3.93 -10.61
CA ILE A 133 -3.54 -3.39 -9.90
C ILE A 133 -4.29 -2.36 -10.76
N ILE A 134 -5.60 -2.55 -10.89
CA ILE A 134 -6.52 -1.58 -11.48
C ILE A 134 -7.15 -0.79 -10.34
N HIS A 135 -6.76 0.48 -10.17
CA HIS A 135 -7.36 1.38 -9.18
C HIS A 135 -8.64 2.01 -9.72
N SER A 136 -9.75 1.27 -9.67
CA SER A 136 -11.06 1.79 -10.10
C SER A 136 -11.87 2.38 -8.94
N ASN A 137 -11.63 1.94 -7.70
CA ASN A 137 -12.37 2.40 -6.52
C ASN A 137 -11.41 2.52 -5.33
N ILE A 138 -11.01 3.75 -4.99
CA ILE A 138 -10.16 4.04 -3.83
C ILE A 138 -11.06 4.32 -2.62
N SER A 139 -10.78 3.74 -1.46
CA SER A 139 -11.62 4.02 -0.29
C SER A 139 -11.43 5.46 0.20
N PRO A 140 -12.51 6.11 0.73
CA PRO A 140 -12.39 7.43 1.31
C PRO A 140 -11.35 7.50 2.45
N HIS A 141 -11.22 6.43 3.23
CA HIS A 141 -10.26 6.34 4.32
C HIS A 141 -8.81 6.42 3.81
N PHE A 142 -8.47 5.64 2.77
CA PHE A 142 -7.17 5.72 2.12
C PHE A 142 -6.92 7.12 1.55
N SER A 143 -7.90 7.70 0.86
CA SER A 143 -7.75 9.03 0.24
C SER A 143 -7.45 10.11 1.29
N ILE A 144 -8.14 10.09 2.43
CA ILE A 144 -7.91 11.01 3.55
C ILE A 144 -6.51 10.81 4.13
N LEU A 145 -6.12 9.57 4.41
CA LEU A 145 -4.80 9.26 4.96
C LEU A 145 -3.66 9.77 4.06
N CYS A 146 -3.74 9.53 2.75
CA CYS A 146 -2.75 10.02 1.80
C CYS A 146 -2.73 11.55 1.72
N LYS A 147 -3.90 12.19 1.74
CA LYS A 147 -4.01 13.66 1.74
C LYS A 147 -3.38 14.26 3.00
N ASP A 148 -3.65 13.68 4.17
CA ASP A 148 -3.11 14.16 5.44
C ASP A 148 -1.59 13.98 5.50
N LEU A 149 -1.06 12.84 5.04
CA LEU A 149 0.39 12.62 4.93
C LEU A 149 1.04 13.62 3.98
N ASN A 150 0.47 13.81 2.79
CA ASN A 150 1.01 14.75 1.81
C ASN A 150 0.92 16.21 2.27
N ALA A 151 -0.10 16.58 3.05
CA ALA A 151 -0.25 17.93 3.59
C ALA A 151 0.72 18.24 4.74
N PHE A 152 1.22 17.22 5.43
CA PHE A 152 2.24 17.37 6.47
C PHE A 152 3.64 17.62 5.90
N CYS A 153 3.93 17.05 4.72
CA CYS A 153 5.26 16.94 4.14
C CYS A 153 5.63 18.03 3.11
#